data_AF-A0A7J6RE36-F1
#
_entry.id   AF-A0A7J6RE36-F1
#
_cell.length_a   1.000
_cell.length_b   1.000
_cell.length_c   1.000
_cell.angle_alpha   90.00
_cell.angle_beta   90.00
_cell.angle_gamma   90.00
#
_symmetry.space_group_name_H-M   'P 1'
#
loop_
_entity.id
_entity.type
_entity.pdbx_description
1 polymer ?
#
loop_
_entity_poly.entity_id
_entity_poly.type
_entity_poly.pdbx_seq_one_letter_code
_entity_poly.pdbx_strand_id
1 'polypeptide(L)'
;MSLLYTSSKAEEHAECAVCYDTLPGKANAPVCVLTGPDGRRVCPHYFHVDCVNYMLSSGQNLCPLCRTPYRGYLPIPDIDKDPKAWFRAVDLNGDGKLDKQEVMFVLKSTVPINYQRLEKDFDKLFRRWDASGDGYIQYRELMGPGGLVNFVRSNFRRNTKDLAGAVGAMPCLRSDKAGWFKYWDEDGNGVLDKEEVTRALIKTFGWQRDSLEQNSTARMVIDALWSDFDTDGDGTIDSREFCRSGSGLADTFLANTPAA
;
A
#
# COMPACT_ATOMS: atom_id res chain seq x y z
N MET A 1 8.58 24.39 2.43
CA MET A 1 8.76 23.88 1.05
C MET A 1 7.66 22.87 0.81
N SER A 2 6.68 23.21 -0.03
CA SER A 2 5.67 22.26 -0.49
C SER A 2 6.39 21.32 -1.46
N LEU A 3 6.77 20.14 -0.96
CA LEU A 3 7.07 19.02 -1.84
C LEU A 3 5.74 18.66 -2.49
N LEU A 4 5.65 18.83 -3.81
CA LEU A 4 4.56 18.30 -4.60
C LEU A 4 4.54 16.79 -4.35
N TYR A 5 3.66 16.36 -3.45
CA TYR A 5 3.49 14.97 -3.07
C TYR A 5 2.69 14.29 -4.17
N THR A 6 3.40 13.77 -5.18
CA THR A 6 2.80 12.78 -6.09
C THR A 6 2.62 11.51 -5.27
N SER A 7 1.38 11.20 -4.89
CA SER A 7 1.03 9.95 -4.22
C SER A 7 1.53 8.78 -5.06
N SER A 8 2.26 7.85 -4.46
CA SER A 8 2.66 6.62 -5.16
C SER A 8 1.43 5.73 -5.38
N LYS A 9 1.48 4.86 -6.39
CA LYS A 9 0.41 3.89 -6.69
C LYS A 9 0.07 3.00 -5.49
N ALA A 10 1.08 2.63 -4.70
CA ALA A 10 0.88 1.89 -3.45
C ALA A 10 -0.01 2.67 -2.46
N GLU A 11 0.11 3.98 -2.39
CA GLU A 11 -0.68 4.83 -1.49
C GLU A 11 -2.10 5.08 -2.00
N GLU A 12 -2.26 5.20 -3.32
CA GLU A 12 -3.58 5.30 -3.96
C GLU A 12 -4.43 4.08 -3.58
N HIS A 13 -3.85 2.88 -3.72
CA HIS A 13 -4.51 1.61 -3.43
C HIS A 13 -4.49 1.17 -1.97
N ALA A 14 -3.88 1.95 -1.06
CA ALA A 14 -3.69 1.59 0.35
C ALA A 14 -2.98 0.23 0.55
N GLU A 15 -1.89 0.03 -0.18
CA GLU A 15 -1.10 -1.19 -0.21
C GLU A 15 0.34 -0.99 0.27
N CYS A 16 0.94 -2.07 0.74
CA CYS A 16 2.32 -2.08 1.16
C CYS A 16 3.23 -2.05 -0.09
N ALA A 17 4.06 -1.02 -0.25
CA ALA A 17 4.95 -0.90 -1.41
C ALA A 17 6.02 -2.01 -1.50
N VAL A 18 6.21 -2.81 -0.45
CA VAL A 18 7.18 -3.91 -0.45
C VAL A 18 6.57 -5.18 -1.05
N CYS A 19 5.34 -5.50 -0.67
CA CYS A 19 4.71 -6.80 -0.97
C CYS A 19 3.42 -6.71 -1.79
N TYR A 20 2.92 -5.48 -2.03
CA TYR A 20 1.70 -5.18 -2.77
C TYR A 20 0.43 -5.88 -2.24
N ASP A 21 0.44 -6.31 -0.98
CA ASP A 21 -0.78 -6.66 -0.26
C ASP A 21 -1.41 -5.38 0.30
N THR A 22 -2.73 -5.41 0.48
CA THR A 22 -3.48 -4.36 1.19
C THR A 22 -2.85 -4.13 2.56
N LEU A 23 -2.73 -2.88 3.01
CA LEU A 23 -2.12 -2.56 4.31
C LEU A 23 -2.94 -3.07 5.50
N PRO A 24 -4.28 -3.05 5.51
CA PRO A 24 -5.03 -3.76 6.53
C PRO A 24 -4.69 -5.26 6.55
N GLY A 25 -4.21 -5.77 5.40
CA GLY A 25 -3.66 -7.11 5.20
C GLY A 25 -4.67 -8.23 5.43
N LYS A 26 -4.18 -9.46 5.29
CA LYS A 26 -4.86 -10.63 5.87
C LYS A 26 -4.84 -10.54 7.41
N ALA A 27 -5.79 -11.19 8.09
CA ALA A 27 -5.84 -11.24 9.55
C ALA A 27 -4.45 -11.54 10.15
N ASN A 28 -4.01 -10.75 11.14
CA ASN A 28 -2.70 -10.79 11.80
C ASN A 28 -1.51 -10.21 11.01
N ALA A 29 -1.73 -9.36 10.00
CA ALA A 29 -0.67 -8.52 9.42
C ALA A 29 -0.56 -7.17 10.17
N PRO A 30 0.32 -7.00 11.17
CA PRO A 30 0.45 -5.70 11.80
C PRO A 30 1.08 -4.69 10.83
N VAL A 31 0.45 -3.53 10.74
CA VAL A 31 0.96 -2.35 10.02
C VAL A 31 1.90 -1.58 10.92
N CYS A 32 2.92 -0.95 10.34
CA CYS A 32 3.89 -0.13 11.02
C CYS A 32 4.28 1.10 10.19
N VAL A 33 4.96 2.03 10.86
CA VAL A 33 5.61 3.19 10.24
C VAL A 33 7.13 3.10 10.46
N LEU A 34 7.89 3.74 9.58
CA LEU A 34 9.35 3.80 9.70
C LEU A 34 9.78 4.83 10.74
N THR A 35 10.80 4.50 11.52
CA THR A 35 11.31 5.36 12.60
C THR A 35 12.80 5.66 12.49
N GLY A 36 13.19 6.82 13.03
CA GLY A 36 14.57 7.25 13.16
C GLY A 36 15.26 6.63 14.39
N PRO A 37 16.53 7.01 14.66
CA PRO A 37 17.26 6.54 15.83
C PRO A 37 16.61 6.90 17.17
N ASP A 38 15.80 7.97 17.18
CA ASP A 38 15.05 8.46 18.34
C ASP A 38 13.71 7.75 18.55
N GLY A 39 13.39 6.76 17.70
CA GLY A 39 12.13 6.04 17.73
C GLY A 39 10.93 6.84 17.20
N ARG A 40 11.14 8.06 16.67
CA ARG A 40 10.08 8.87 16.09
C ARG A 40 9.87 8.53 14.63
N ARG A 41 8.63 8.69 14.17
CA ARG A 41 8.25 8.50 12.77
C ARG A 41 8.99 9.49 11.88
N VAL A 42 9.47 9.04 10.72
CA VAL A 42 10.28 9.87 9.80
C VAL A 42 9.61 10.21 8.48
N CYS A 43 8.54 9.51 8.10
CA CYS A 43 7.85 9.73 6.84
C CYS A 43 6.36 9.30 6.92
N PRO A 44 5.50 9.74 6.00
CA PRO A 44 4.07 9.44 6.03
C PRO A 44 3.71 8.00 5.62
N HIS A 45 4.66 7.20 5.15
CA HIS A 45 4.38 5.88 4.58
C HIS A 45 4.17 4.78 5.63
N TYR A 46 3.26 3.86 5.31
CA TYR A 46 2.90 2.69 6.12
C TYR A 46 3.33 1.40 5.41
N PHE A 47 3.71 0.39 6.19
CA PHE A 47 4.20 -0.90 5.71
C PHE A 47 3.74 -2.03 6.62
N HIS A 48 3.75 -3.27 6.14
CA HIS A 48 3.65 -4.43 7.03
C HIS A 48 4.94 -4.59 7.85
N VAL A 49 4.82 -4.97 9.12
CA VAL A 49 5.98 -5.25 9.99
C VAL A 49 6.94 -6.26 9.37
N ASP A 50 6.41 -7.36 8.81
CA ASP A 50 7.22 -8.40 8.16
C ASP A 50 8.04 -7.83 6.98
N CYS A 51 7.43 -6.91 6.23
CA CYS A 51 8.09 -6.25 5.10
C CYS A 51 9.23 -5.33 5.57
N VAL A 52 9.04 -4.58 6.66
CA VAL A 52 10.11 -3.73 7.19
C VAL A 52 11.23 -4.56 7.81
N ASN A 53 10.90 -5.65 8.49
CA ASN A 53 11.89 -6.61 8.98
C ASN A 53 12.76 -7.16 7.84
N TYR A 54 12.13 -7.56 6.73
CA TYR A 54 12.85 -7.98 5.53
C TYR A 54 13.75 -6.87 4.97
N MET A 55 13.24 -5.64 4.81
CA MET A 55 14.06 -4.51 4.33
C MET A 55 15.29 -4.28 5.24
N LEU A 56 15.10 -4.30 6.56
CA LEU A 56 16.20 -4.13 7.53
C LEU A 56 17.22 -5.27 7.45
N SER A 57 16.78 -6.53 7.33
CA SER A 57 17.70 -7.68 7.22
C SER A 57 18.49 -7.68 5.91
N SER A 58 17.93 -7.09 4.85
CA SER A 58 18.60 -6.89 3.56
C SER A 58 19.49 -5.64 3.52
N GLY A 59 19.63 -4.90 4.63
CA GLY A 59 20.46 -3.70 4.72
C GLY A 59 19.85 -2.45 4.06
N GLN A 60 18.60 -2.52 3.60
CA GLN A 60 17.88 -1.35 3.11
C GLN A 60 17.50 -0.46 4.31
N ASN A 61 17.96 0.78 4.27
CA ASN A 61 17.74 1.78 5.33
C ASN A 61 17.15 3.09 4.79
N LEU A 62 16.65 3.08 3.54
CA LEU A 62 15.95 4.17 2.90
C LEU A 62 14.51 3.72 2.60
N CYS A 63 13.55 4.58 2.92
CA CYS A 63 12.14 4.34 2.58
C CYS A 63 12.01 4.14 1.06
N PRO A 64 11.34 3.07 0.57
CA PRO A 64 11.22 2.82 -0.86
C PRO A 64 10.42 3.89 -1.61
N LEU A 65 9.55 4.63 -0.92
CA LEU A 65 8.66 5.62 -1.53
C LEU A 65 9.24 7.03 -1.57
N CYS A 66 9.91 7.48 -0.51
CA CYS A 66 10.45 8.85 -0.41
C CYS A 66 11.95 8.93 -0.16
N ARG A 67 12.63 7.78 -0.04
CA ARG A 67 14.07 7.68 0.23
C ARG A 67 14.52 8.30 1.55
N THR A 68 13.59 8.67 2.44
CA THR A 68 13.92 9.13 3.79
C THR A 68 14.66 8.02 4.56
N PRO A 69 15.82 8.32 5.17
CA PRO A 69 16.54 7.35 5.98
C PRO A 69 15.75 6.93 7.21
N TYR A 70 15.82 5.65 7.57
CA TYR A 70 15.21 5.10 8.78
C TYR A 70 16.15 4.10 9.46
N ARG A 71 15.88 3.80 10.73
CA ARG A 71 16.67 2.88 11.56
C ARG A 71 15.84 1.79 12.23
N GLY A 72 14.52 1.96 12.27
CA GLY A 72 13.61 0.97 12.83
C GLY A 72 12.19 1.17 12.33
N TYR A 73 11.26 0.56 13.04
CA TYR A 73 9.85 0.72 12.78
C TYR A 73 9.06 0.77 14.10
N LEU A 74 7.85 1.30 14.02
CA LEU A 74 6.88 1.31 15.11
C LEU A 74 5.58 0.67 14.59
N PRO A 75 5.18 -0.51 15.10
CA PRO A 75 3.87 -1.07 14.84
C PRO A 75 2.77 -0.09 15.27
N ILE A 76 1.75 0.07 14.45
CA ILE A 76 0.58 0.88 14.79
C ILE A 76 -0.23 0.14 15.86
N PRO A 77 -0.35 0.69 17.08
CA PRO A 77 -1.15 0.07 18.14
C PRO A 77 -2.62 -0.04 17.75
N ASP A 78 -3.38 -0.89 18.43
CA ASP A 78 -4.84 -0.90 18.29
C ASP A 78 -5.41 0.36 18.97
N ILE A 79 -6.09 1.21 18.22
CA ILE A 79 -6.67 2.48 18.71
C ILE A 79 -7.61 2.31 19.91
N ASP A 80 -8.25 1.14 20.07
CA ASP A 80 -9.14 0.84 21.18
C ASP A 80 -8.38 0.34 22.41
N LYS A 81 -7.27 -0.39 22.20
CA LYS A 81 -6.48 -0.98 23.30
C LYS A 81 -5.47 0.00 23.88
N ASP A 82 -4.81 0.78 23.03
CA ASP A 82 -3.86 1.81 23.43
C ASP A 82 -4.00 3.07 22.55
N PRO A 83 -5.07 3.86 22.76
CA PRO A 83 -5.31 5.09 21.98
C PRO A 83 -4.17 6.10 22.10
N LYS A 84 -3.46 6.11 23.22
CA LYS A 84 -2.37 7.08 23.47
C LYS A 84 -1.13 6.72 22.67
N ALA A 85 -0.76 5.44 22.60
CA ALA A 85 0.32 5.01 21.73
C ALA A 85 -0.07 5.11 20.25
N TRP A 86 -1.33 4.79 19.90
CA TRP A 86 -1.84 4.99 18.55
C TRP A 86 -1.73 6.44 18.10
N PHE A 87 -2.20 7.38 18.92
CA PHE A 87 -2.15 8.81 18.62
C PHE A 87 -0.71 9.28 18.35
N ARG A 88 0.24 8.89 19.20
CA ARG A 88 1.67 9.20 19.04
C ARG A 88 2.31 8.59 17.80
N ALA A 89 1.83 7.41 17.38
CA ALA A 89 2.35 6.75 16.18
C ALA A 89 1.82 7.39 14.90
N VAL A 90 0.63 7.99 14.95
CA VAL A 90 -0.03 8.66 13.82
C VAL A 90 0.46 10.09 13.65
N ASP A 91 0.64 10.82 14.75
CA ASP A 91 1.20 12.19 14.82
C ASP A 91 2.63 12.21 14.24
N LEU A 92 2.73 12.56 12.95
CA LEU A 92 3.96 12.50 12.16
C LEU A 92 4.87 13.69 12.48
N ASN A 93 4.28 14.88 12.64
CA ASN A 93 5.04 16.10 12.89
C ASN A 93 5.36 16.30 14.39
N GLY A 94 4.70 15.55 15.29
CA GLY A 94 4.92 15.58 16.73
C GLY A 94 4.35 16.81 17.42
N ASP A 95 3.37 17.48 16.83
CA ASP A 95 2.77 18.71 17.36
C ASP A 95 1.65 18.44 18.40
N GLY A 96 1.33 17.17 18.65
CA GLY A 96 0.38 16.73 19.67
C GLY A 96 -1.08 16.80 19.24
N LYS A 97 -1.35 16.99 17.94
CA LYS A 97 -2.69 17.04 17.33
C LYS A 97 -2.63 16.35 15.98
N LEU A 98 -3.75 15.80 15.51
CA LEU A 98 -3.78 15.07 14.24
C LEU A 98 -4.46 15.88 13.15
N ASP A 99 -3.78 16.08 12.02
CA ASP A 99 -4.39 16.71 10.86
C ASP A 99 -5.20 15.72 10.00
N LYS A 100 -5.86 16.25 8.98
CA LYS A 100 -6.68 15.46 8.04
C LYS A 100 -5.90 14.38 7.32
N GLN A 101 -4.67 14.65 6.90
CA GLN A 101 -3.86 13.73 6.11
C GLN A 101 -3.36 12.58 6.99
N GLU A 102 -2.90 12.87 8.21
CA GLU A 102 -2.47 11.87 9.18
C GLU A 102 -3.60 10.88 9.51
N VAL A 103 -4.81 11.39 9.73
CA VAL A 103 -6.00 10.57 10.03
C VAL A 103 -6.45 9.78 8.80
N MET A 104 -6.44 10.38 7.61
CA MET A 104 -6.81 9.68 6.37
C MET A 104 -5.88 8.49 6.13
N PHE A 105 -4.57 8.72 6.18
CA PHE A 105 -3.59 7.70 5.84
C PHE A 105 -3.67 6.52 6.81
N VAL A 106 -3.72 6.75 8.12
CA VAL A 106 -3.84 5.63 9.08
C VAL A 106 -5.15 4.86 8.86
N LEU A 107 -6.28 5.53 8.59
CA LEU A 107 -7.55 4.82 8.36
C LEU A 107 -7.51 3.97 7.09
N LYS A 108 -6.94 4.48 5.99
CA LYS A 108 -6.71 3.69 4.76
C LYS A 108 -5.81 2.48 5.04
N SER A 109 -4.79 2.66 5.87
CA SER A 109 -3.77 1.63 6.10
C SER A 109 -4.16 0.58 7.15
N THR A 110 -4.95 0.90 8.17
CA THR A 110 -5.20 -0.03 9.29
C THR A 110 -6.62 -0.53 9.37
N VAL A 111 -7.54 0.05 8.59
CA VAL A 111 -8.95 -0.29 8.65
C VAL A 111 -9.40 -0.83 7.30
N PRO A 112 -10.02 -2.01 7.25
CA PRO A 112 -10.41 -2.62 6.00
C PRO A 112 -11.71 -1.98 5.50
N ILE A 113 -11.57 -0.91 4.74
CA ILE A 113 -12.66 -0.03 4.27
C ILE A 113 -12.57 0.22 2.78
N ASN A 114 -13.72 0.54 2.16
CA ASN A 114 -13.70 1.13 0.83
C ASN A 114 -13.19 2.58 0.92
N TYR A 115 -11.94 2.80 0.52
CA TYR A 115 -11.28 4.10 0.64
C TYR A 115 -11.93 5.18 -0.24
N GLN A 116 -12.47 4.84 -1.41
CA GLN A 116 -13.16 5.80 -2.28
C GLN A 116 -14.39 6.37 -1.57
N ARG A 117 -15.13 5.51 -0.85
CA ARG A 117 -16.26 5.95 -0.02
C ARG A 117 -15.80 6.75 1.19
N LEU A 118 -14.69 6.35 1.84
CA LEU A 118 -14.11 7.13 2.94
C LEU A 118 -13.75 8.54 2.47
N GLU A 119 -12.98 8.67 1.39
CA GLU A 119 -12.52 9.95 0.84
C GLU A 119 -13.69 10.88 0.53
N LYS A 120 -14.77 10.37 -0.08
CA LYS A 120 -15.97 11.15 -0.40
C LYS A 120 -16.66 11.73 0.85
N ASP A 121 -16.71 10.98 1.94
CA ASP A 121 -17.39 11.39 3.17
C ASP A 121 -16.45 11.96 4.24
N PHE A 122 -15.13 11.98 3.98
CA PHE A 122 -14.10 12.24 4.99
C PHE A 122 -14.24 13.61 5.64
N ASP A 123 -14.45 14.68 4.86
CA ASP A 123 -14.61 16.03 5.41
C ASP A 123 -15.83 16.17 6.33
N LYS A 124 -16.87 15.36 6.12
CA LYS A 124 -18.04 15.34 7.01
C LYS A 124 -17.74 14.55 8.28
N LEU A 125 -17.02 13.44 8.15
CA LEU A 125 -16.59 12.62 9.29
C LEU A 125 -15.60 13.37 10.18
N PHE A 126 -14.58 13.99 9.58
CA PHE A 126 -13.55 14.75 10.28
C PHE A 126 -14.15 15.87 11.12
N ARG A 127 -15.10 16.64 10.59
CA ARG A 127 -15.83 17.67 11.34
C ARG A 127 -16.62 17.16 12.55
N ARG A 128 -16.95 15.86 12.58
CA ARG A 128 -17.60 15.26 13.77
C ARG A 128 -16.58 14.88 14.83
N TRP A 129 -15.35 14.60 14.42
CA TRP A 129 -14.25 14.26 15.32
C TRP A 129 -13.55 15.50 15.85
N ASP A 130 -13.34 16.52 15.00
CA ASP A 130 -12.85 17.85 15.36
C ASP A 130 -13.99 18.70 15.95
N ALA A 131 -14.23 18.51 17.25
CA ALA A 131 -15.31 19.19 17.98
C ALA A 131 -15.02 20.67 18.21
N SER A 132 -13.75 21.05 18.28
CA SER A 132 -13.31 22.44 18.43
C SER A 132 -13.39 23.24 17.13
N GLY A 133 -13.33 22.57 15.97
CA GLY A 133 -13.34 23.19 14.65
C GLY A 133 -12.03 23.86 14.29
N ASP A 134 -10.92 23.49 14.94
CA ASP A 134 -9.60 24.10 14.71
C ASP A 134 -8.83 23.47 13.54
N GLY A 135 -9.42 22.45 12.90
CA GLY A 135 -8.85 21.72 11.77
C GLY A 135 -7.98 20.55 12.19
N TYR A 136 -7.88 20.26 13.49
CA TYR A 136 -7.08 19.17 14.03
C TYR A 136 -7.90 18.34 15.03
N ILE A 137 -7.47 17.10 15.25
CA ILE A 137 -8.01 16.24 16.29
C ILE A 137 -7.02 16.17 17.44
N GLN A 138 -7.36 16.77 18.56
CA GLN A 138 -6.59 16.61 19.79
C GLN A 138 -6.96 15.30 20.50
N TYR A 139 -6.10 14.82 21.39
CA TYR A 139 -6.34 13.54 22.10
C TYR A 139 -7.69 13.49 22.85
N ARG A 140 -8.14 14.63 23.41
CA ARG A 140 -9.46 14.73 24.07
C ARG A 140 -10.63 14.52 23.11
N GLU A 141 -10.49 14.97 21.87
CA GLU A 141 -11.52 14.89 20.83
C GLU A 141 -11.54 13.50 20.21
N LEU A 142 -10.36 12.90 20.01
CA LEU A 142 -10.18 11.50 19.62
C LEU A 142 -11.01 10.56 20.52
N MET A 143 -10.95 10.78 21.84
CA MET A 143 -11.61 9.99 22.88
C MET A 143 -13.05 10.43 23.18
N GLY A 144 -13.51 11.53 22.58
CA GLY A 144 -14.82 12.10 22.86
C GLY A 144 -15.98 11.16 22.48
N PRO A 145 -17.21 11.40 22.97
CA PRO A 145 -18.37 10.55 22.68
C PRO A 145 -18.64 10.33 21.18
N GLY A 146 -18.40 11.34 20.35
CA GLY A 146 -18.47 11.27 18.88
C GLY A 146 -17.12 11.09 18.18
N GLY A 147 -16.05 10.86 18.94
CA GLY A 147 -14.67 10.87 18.47
C GLY A 147 -14.29 9.66 17.60
N LEU A 148 -13.09 9.75 17.02
CA LEU A 148 -12.59 8.76 16.07
C LEU A 148 -12.51 7.34 16.65
N VAL A 149 -12.15 7.18 17.94
CA VAL A 149 -12.08 5.86 18.58
C VAL A 149 -13.43 5.16 18.54
N ASN A 150 -14.52 5.88 18.84
CA ASN A 150 -15.87 5.31 18.81
C ASN A 150 -16.31 5.01 17.39
N PHE A 151 -15.98 5.88 16.43
CA PHE A 151 -16.23 5.61 15.01
C PHE A 151 -15.57 4.31 14.56
N VAL A 152 -14.28 4.12 14.87
CA VAL A 152 -13.56 2.91 14.47
C VAL A 152 -14.16 1.65 15.11
N ARG A 153 -14.48 1.73 16.41
CA ARG A 153 -15.10 0.63 17.17
C ARG A 153 -16.45 0.21 16.59
N SER A 154 -17.31 1.18 16.23
CA SER A 154 -18.67 0.92 15.76
C SER A 154 -18.75 0.41 14.32
N ASN A 155 -17.79 0.79 13.46
CA ASN A 155 -17.89 0.52 12.03
C ASN A 155 -17.04 -0.66 11.56
N PHE A 156 -15.95 -1.02 12.26
CA PHE A 156 -14.94 -1.91 11.67
C PHE A 156 -14.56 -3.13 12.51
N ARG A 157 -15.22 -3.35 13.66
CA ARG A 157 -15.05 -4.58 14.46
C ARG A 157 -16.03 -5.70 14.13
N ARG A 158 -17.01 -5.48 13.25
CA ARG A 158 -17.90 -6.54 12.75
C ARG A 158 -17.27 -7.21 11.52
N ASN A 159 -16.84 -8.46 11.75
CA ASN A 159 -16.45 -9.49 10.79
C ASN A 159 -16.38 -9.06 9.31
N THR A 160 -15.16 -8.83 8.83
CA THR A 160 -14.80 -8.45 7.47
C THR A 160 -14.93 -9.60 6.48
N LYS A 161 -16.13 -10.17 6.34
CA LYS A 161 -16.44 -11.07 5.22
C LYS A 161 -16.56 -10.33 3.89
N ASP A 162 -16.65 -8.99 3.91
CA ASP A 162 -17.02 -8.18 2.74
C ASP A 162 -15.83 -7.60 1.95
N LEU A 163 -14.57 -7.85 2.36
CA LEU A 163 -13.39 -7.30 1.67
C LEU A 163 -12.86 -8.14 0.51
N ALA A 164 -13.45 -9.31 0.25
CA ALA A 164 -13.10 -10.10 -0.93
C ALA A 164 -13.77 -9.60 -2.23
N GLY A 165 -14.57 -8.52 -2.19
CA GLY A 165 -15.51 -8.19 -3.27
C GLY A 165 -15.30 -6.86 -4.03
N ALA A 166 -14.28 -6.05 -3.72
CA ALA A 166 -14.19 -4.68 -4.26
C ALA A 166 -13.12 -4.48 -5.34
N VAL A 167 -12.38 -5.52 -5.72
CA VAL A 167 -11.47 -5.48 -6.86
C VAL A 167 -12.16 -6.25 -7.98
N GLY A 168 -12.45 -5.59 -9.11
CA GLY A 168 -13.01 -6.28 -10.28
C GLY A 168 -12.19 -7.54 -10.56
N ALA A 169 -12.86 -8.67 -10.83
CA ALA A 169 -12.19 -9.96 -10.96
C ALA A 169 -11.01 -9.83 -11.93
N MET A 170 -9.79 -9.94 -11.40
CA MET A 170 -8.55 -9.82 -12.17
C MET A 170 -8.63 -10.81 -13.34
N PRO A 171 -8.54 -10.34 -14.60
CA PRO A 171 -8.57 -11.23 -15.74
C PRO A 171 -7.46 -12.28 -15.61
N CYS A 172 -7.73 -13.53 -15.97
CA CYS A 172 -6.71 -14.57 -15.90
C CYS A 172 -5.73 -14.40 -17.07
N LEU A 173 -4.45 -14.18 -16.76
CA LEU A 173 -3.39 -13.98 -17.76
C LEU A 173 -3.32 -15.13 -18.80
N ARG A 174 -3.65 -16.37 -18.39
CA ARG A 174 -3.68 -17.53 -19.29
C ARG A 174 -4.82 -17.47 -20.32
N SER A 175 -5.97 -16.91 -19.94
CA SER A 175 -7.18 -16.89 -20.80
C SER A 175 -7.39 -15.57 -21.53
N ASP A 176 -6.91 -14.45 -20.98
CA ASP A 176 -7.17 -13.11 -21.50
C ASP A 176 -5.98 -12.18 -21.26
N LYS A 177 -4.96 -12.27 -22.13
CA LYS A 177 -3.76 -11.41 -22.05
C LYS A 177 -4.09 -9.93 -22.26
N ALA A 178 -4.99 -9.61 -23.19
CA ALA A 178 -5.34 -8.23 -23.52
C ALA A 178 -6.17 -7.58 -22.41
N GLY A 179 -7.13 -8.32 -21.83
CA GLY A 179 -7.87 -7.88 -20.66
C GLY A 179 -6.97 -7.73 -19.44
N TRP A 180 -6.01 -8.63 -19.24
CA TRP A 180 -5.01 -8.50 -18.18
C TRP A 180 -4.15 -7.25 -18.37
N PHE A 181 -3.62 -7.01 -19.57
CA PHE A 181 -2.81 -5.83 -19.89
C PHE A 181 -3.59 -4.54 -19.58
N LYS A 182 -4.80 -4.42 -20.13
CA LYS A 182 -5.66 -3.26 -19.91
C LYS A 182 -6.07 -3.07 -18.44
N TYR A 183 -6.18 -4.16 -17.69
CA TYR A 183 -6.49 -4.10 -16.27
C TYR A 183 -5.33 -3.52 -15.45
N TRP A 184 -4.09 -3.78 -15.87
CA TRP A 184 -2.86 -3.39 -15.18
C TRP A 184 -2.19 -2.12 -15.71
N ASP A 185 -2.59 -1.65 -16.90
CA ASP A 185 -2.39 -0.30 -17.42
C ASP A 185 -3.29 0.65 -16.62
N GLU A 186 -2.86 0.96 -15.39
CA GLU A 186 -3.72 1.60 -14.38
C GLU A 186 -3.93 3.08 -14.68
N ASP A 187 -2.99 3.74 -15.37
CA ASP A 187 -3.13 5.12 -15.83
C ASP A 187 -3.75 5.24 -17.24
N GLY A 188 -3.89 4.13 -17.96
CA GLY A 188 -4.52 4.06 -19.28
C GLY A 188 -3.68 4.69 -20.38
N ASN A 189 -2.37 4.80 -20.18
CA ASN A 189 -1.44 5.39 -21.15
C ASN A 189 -1.14 4.43 -22.32
N GLY A 190 -1.56 3.17 -22.23
CA GLY A 190 -1.42 2.14 -23.27
C GLY A 190 -0.11 1.36 -23.23
N VAL A 191 0.74 1.60 -22.23
CA VAL A 191 1.99 0.90 -21.95
C VAL A 191 2.01 0.46 -20.48
N LEU A 192 2.81 -0.54 -20.13
CA LEU A 192 3.04 -0.94 -18.74
C LEU A 192 4.43 -0.48 -18.31
N ASP A 193 4.48 0.30 -17.24
CA ASP A 193 5.75 0.61 -16.59
C ASP A 193 6.24 -0.56 -15.72
N LYS A 194 7.46 -0.41 -15.20
CA LYS A 194 8.13 -1.46 -14.43
C LYS A 194 7.45 -1.75 -13.09
N GLU A 195 6.93 -0.72 -12.45
CA GLU A 195 6.17 -0.81 -11.21
C GLU A 195 4.83 -1.51 -11.44
N GLU A 196 4.12 -1.19 -12.51
CA GLU A 196 2.87 -1.82 -12.95
C GLU A 196 3.08 -3.30 -13.24
N VAL A 197 4.09 -3.66 -14.04
CA VAL A 197 4.45 -5.07 -14.30
C VAL A 197 4.77 -5.79 -13.00
N THR A 198 5.65 -5.23 -12.16
CA THR A 198 6.07 -5.89 -10.91
C THR A 198 4.88 -6.14 -9.98
N ARG A 199 4.04 -5.13 -9.81
CA ARG A 199 2.80 -5.21 -9.02
C ARG A 199 1.85 -6.26 -9.58
N ALA A 200 1.69 -6.27 -10.89
CA ALA A 200 0.78 -7.17 -11.59
C ALA A 200 1.17 -8.63 -11.43
N LEU A 201 2.46 -8.98 -11.50
CA LEU A 201 2.91 -10.37 -11.31
C LEU A 201 2.75 -10.84 -9.88
N ILE A 202 3.16 -10.01 -8.91
CA ILE A 202 3.07 -10.37 -7.49
C ILE A 202 1.61 -10.68 -7.12
N LYS A 203 0.65 -9.93 -7.67
CA LYS A 203 -0.77 -10.22 -7.47
C LYS A 203 -1.30 -11.39 -8.28
N THR A 204 -0.89 -11.52 -9.54
CA THR A 204 -1.31 -12.60 -10.45
C THR A 204 -0.92 -13.97 -9.93
N PHE A 205 0.26 -14.09 -9.30
CA PHE A 205 0.80 -15.36 -8.82
C PHE A 205 0.64 -15.59 -7.31
N GLY A 206 0.00 -14.67 -6.59
CA GLY A 206 -0.28 -14.86 -5.17
C GLY A 206 0.95 -14.73 -4.27
N TRP A 207 2.01 -14.06 -4.70
CA TRP A 207 3.29 -13.97 -3.96
C TRP A 207 3.27 -12.91 -2.85
N GLN A 208 2.13 -12.31 -2.53
CA GLN A 208 2.07 -11.11 -1.70
C GLN A 208 2.65 -11.32 -0.29
N ARG A 209 2.61 -12.52 0.31
CA ARG A 209 3.14 -12.75 1.67
C ARG A 209 3.84 -14.10 1.91
N ASP A 210 3.58 -15.12 1.09
CA ASP A 210 4.07 -16.48 1.39
C ASP A 210 5.58 -16.65 1.09
N SER A 211 6.18 -15.74 0.31
CA SER A 211 7.64 -15.67 0.18
C SER A 211 8.10 -14.29 -0.32
N LEU A 212 8.50 -13.42 0.61
CA LEU A 212 9.12 -12.12 0.25
C LEU A 212 10.41 -12.29 -0.57
N GLU A 213 11.10 -13.42 -0.40
CA GLU A 213 12.23 -13.81 -1.25
C GLU A 213 11.80 -14.07 -2.70
N GLN A 214 10.64 -14.70 -2.93
CA GLN A 214 10.09 -14.84 -4.28
C GLN A 214 9.72 -13.48 -4.88
N ASN A 215 9.20 -12.52 -4.09
CA ASN A 215 8.98 -11.15 -4.58
C ASN A 215 10.29 -10.48 -5.00
N SER A 216 11.38 -10.67 -4.24
CA SER A 216 12.69 -10.19 -4.64
C SER A 216 13.22 -10.90 -5.88
N THR A 217 12.99 -12.21 -6.00
CA THR A 217 13.38 -13.00 -7.17
C THR A 217 12.61 -12.54 -8.41
N ALA A 218 11.30 -12.29 -8.27
CA ALA A 218 10.47 -11.75 -9.33
C ALA A 218 11.00 -10.39 -9.82
N ARG A 219 11.29 -9.47 -8.89
CA ARG A 219 11.94 -8.19 -9.21
C ARG A 219 13.27 -8.40 -9.94
N MET A 220 14.13 -9.30 -9.44
CA MET A 220 15.41 -9.60 -10.08
C MET A 220 15.26 -10.17 -11.49
N VAL A 221 14.27 -11.05 -11.72
CA VAL A 221 13.98 -11.61 -13.05
C VAL A 221 13.44 -10.54 -13.99
N ILE A 222 12.53 -9.68 -13.51
CA ILE A 222 12.03 -8.52 -14.27
C ILE A 222 13.21 -7.60 -14.62
N ASP A 223 14.06 -7.27 -13.66
CA ASP A 223 15.24 -6.41 -13.86
C ASP A 223 16.20 -7.00 -14.89
N ALA A 224 16.48 -8.31 -14.80
CA ALA A 224 17.44 -8.99 -15.65
C ALA A 224 16.93 -9.17 -17.09
N LEU A 225 15.62 -9.36 -17.26
CA LEU A 225 15.01 -9.65 -18.55
C LEU A 225 14.30 -8.43 -19.16
N TRP A 226 14.30 -7.26 -18.50
CA TRP A 226 13.55 -6.09 -18.95
C TRP A 226 13.88 -5.73 -20.40
N SER A 227 15.16 -5.65 -20.76
CA SER A 227 15.63 -5.33 -22.11
C SER A 227 15.31 -6.39 -23.16
N ASP A 228 14.98 -7.61 -22.76
CA ASP A 228 14.57 -8.66 -23.70
C ASP A 228 13.09 -8.49 -24.11
N PHE A 229 12.32 -7.77 -23.27
CA PHE A 229 10.90 -7.49 -23.48
C PHE A 229 10.68 -6.09 -24.08
N ASP A 230 11.34 -5.07 -23.53
CA ASP A 230 11.38 -3.69 -24.03
C ASP A 230 12.29 -3.63 -25.27
N THR A 231 11.68 -3.91 -26.43
CA THR A 231 12.41 -4.20 -27.67
C THR A 231 12.79 -2.91 -28.39
N ASP A 232 12.01 -1.86 -28.21
CA ASP A 232 12.30 -0.53 -28.76
C ASP A 232 13.10 0.37 -27.79
N GLY A 233 13.25 -0.06 -26.53
CA GLY A 233 14.09 0.59 -25.53
C GLY A 233 13.48 1.86 -24.97
N ASP A 234 12.15 2.01 -25.03
CA ASP A 234 11.46 3.19 -24.53
C ASP A 234 11.29 3.22 -23.00
N GLY A 235 11.65 2.12 -22.33
CA GLY A 235 11.60 1.95 -20.89
C GLY A 235 10.26 1.44 -20.37
N THR A 236 9.31 1.14 -21.26
CA THR A 236 7.97 0.63 -20.96
C THR A 236 7.68 -0.64 -21.78
N ILE A 237 6.53 -1.28 -21.55
CA ILE A 237 6.11 -2.46 -22.31
C ILE A 237 4.76 -2.19 -22.95
N ASP A 238 4.72 -2.10 -24.28
CA ASP A 238 3.46 -1.93 -25.01
C ASP A 238 2.69 -3.27 -25.16
N SER A 239 1.44 -3.19 -25.63
CA SER A 239 0.60 -4.39 -25.81
C SER A 239 1.18 -5.40 -26.80
N ARG A 240 1.99 -4.99 -27.78
CA ARG A 240 2.62 -5.86 -28.78
C ARG A 240 3.80 -6.60 -28.16
N GLU A 241 4.62 -5.92 -27.37
CA GLU A 241 5.74 -6.49 -26.62
C GLU A 241 5.25 -7.46 -25.55
N PHE A 242 4.18 -7.09 -24.84
CA PHE A 242 3.54 -7.94 -23.85
C PHE A 242 3.00 -9.26 -24.44
N CYS A 243 2.28 -9.18 -25.57
CA CYS A 243 1.63 -10.32 -26.21
C CYS A 243 2.52 -11.07 -27.21
N ARG A 244 3.79 -10.68 -27.39
CA ARG A 244 4.71 -11.28 -28.36
C ARG A 244 4.80 -12.79 -28.14
N SER A 245 4.46 -13.58 -29.15
CA SER A 245 4.36 -15.04 -29.01
C SER A 245 5.74 -15.67 -28.77
N GLY A 246 5.83 -16.54 -27.75
CA GLY A 246 7.01 -17.35 -27.43
C GLY A 246 8.20 -16.60 -26.81
N SER A 247 8.11 -15.27 -26.70
CA SER A 247 9.21 -14.43 -26.20
C SER A 247 8.74 -13.12 -25.53
N GLY A 248 7.44 -12.86 -25.54
CA GLY A 248 6.85 -11.71 -24.86
C GLY A 248 6.72 -11.97 -23.37
N LEU A 249 6.58 -10.87 -22.64
CA LEU A 249 6.52 -10.84 -21.19
C LEU A 249 5.49 -11.85 -20.63
N ALA A 250 4.29 -11.91 -21.24
CA ALA A 250 3.22 -12.81 -20.82
C ALA A 250 3.61 -14.29 -20.93
N ASP A 251 4.22 -14.71 -22.04
CA ASP A 251 4.58 -16.13 -22.26
C ASP A 251 5.72 -16.57 -21.34
N THR A 252 6.71 -15.69 -21.12
CA THR A 252 7.82 -15.97 -20.20
C THR A 252 7.32 -16.19 -18.78
N PHE A 253 6.35 -15.41 -18.31
CA PHE A 253 5.77 -15.60 -16.99
C PHE A 253 4.95 -16.88 -16.89
N LEU A 254 4.13 -17.19 -17.91
CA LEU A 254 3.34 -18.42 -17.94
C LEU A 254 4.20 -19.69 -17.98
N ALA A 255 5.40 -19.62 -18.57
CA ALA A 255 6.36 -20.73 -18.62
C ALA A 255 7.10 -20.95 -17.30
N ASN A 256 7.32 -19.89 -16.51
CA ASN A 256 8.11 -19.94 -15.28
C ASN A 256 7.27 -20.00 -13.99
N THR A 257 5.95 -20.09 -14.10
CA THR A 257 5.05 -20.25 -12.95
C THR A 257 4.34 -21.60 -12.97
N PRO A 258 4.34 -22.33 -11.84
CA PRO A 258 3.63 -23.61 -11.74
C PRO A 258 2.17 -23.46 -12.16
N ALA A 259 1.62 -24.48 -12.83
CA ALA A 259 0.17 -24.59 -12.94
C ALA A 259 -0.40 -24.72 -11.53
N ALA A 260 -1.23 -23.76 -11.13
CA ALA A 260 -2.07 -23.89 -9.93
C ALA A 260 -3.11 -24.98 -10.14
#